data_AF-A0A218NK43-F1
#
_entry.id   AF-A0A218NK43-F1
#
_cell.length_a   1.000
_cell.length_b   1.000
_cell.length_c   1.000
_cell.angle_alpha   90.00
_cell.angle_beta   90.00
_cell.angle_gamma   90.00
#
_symmetry.space_group_name_H-M   'P 1'
#
loop_
_entity.id
_entity.type
_entity.pdbx_description
1 polymer ?
#
loop_
_entity_poly.entity_id
_entity_poly.type
_entity_poly.pdbx_seq_one_letter_code
_entity_poly.pdbx_strand_id
1 'polypeptide(L)'
;VVEPLERGYGTTLGNSLRRILLSSLPGAAVTGIQIDGVLHEFATIPGVREDVTQVILNIKGLAIKSYVEGEKNIELDITGPAVVTAGDILTDSDIEITNKDHYLFTIAEGHSLKAKMTVNTGRGYVPADENKVDDAPIGLLAVDSIYTPVNKVNYQVEPARVGGQDGFDKLTLEIVTNGTIDPEEALSLSAKILTDHLSLFVNLSEVAQSADIMVEKDEVSPEKTLDKPIEELDLSVRS
;
A
#
# COMPACT_ATOMS: atom_id res chain seq x y z
N VAL A 1 -8.78 -3.17 14.96
CA VAL A 1 -8.41 -3.68 16.31
C VAL A 1 -8.61 -5.18 16.30
N VAL A 2 -7.69 -5.96 16.86
CA VAL A 2 -7.77 -7.43 16.92
C VAL A 2 -7.59 -7.88 18.37
N GLU A 3 -8.60 -8.54 18.91
CA GLU A 3 -8.63 -9.16 20.23
C GLU A 3 -9.68 -10.29 20.25
N PRO A 4 -9.49 -11.36 21.03
CA PRO A 4 -8.37 -11.64 21.92
C PRO A 4 -7.22 -12.42 21.25
N LEU A 5 -5.98 -12.00 21.50
CA LEU A 5 -4.77 -12.73 21.11
C LEU A 5 -4.12 -13.40 22.31
N GLU A 6 -3.46 -14.54 22.13
CA GLU A 6 -2.64 -15.12 23.20
C GLU A 6 -1.53 -14.16 23.64
N ARG A 7 -1.14 -14.24 24.91
CA ARG A 7 -0.10 -13.37 25.47
C ARG A 7 1.19 -13.44 24.65
N GLY A 8 1.70 -12.29 24.23
CA GLY A 8 2.91 -12.17 23.42
C GLY A 8 2.64 -12.19 21.90
N TYR A 9 1.49 -12.69 21.45
CA TYR A 9 1.15 -12.68 20.02
C TYR A 9 0.78 -11.30 19.50
N GLY A 10 0.33 -10.37 20.36
CA GLY A 10 0.09 -8.98 19.95
C GLY A 10 1.35 -8.34 19.35
N THR A 11 2.49 -8.49 20.04
CA THR A 11 3.78 -7.96 19.56
C THR A 11 4.30 -8.71 18.33
N THR A 12 4.19 -10.04 18.33
CA THR A 12 4.66 -10.88 17.22
C THR A 12 3.91 -10.55 15.92
N LEU A 13 2.58 -10.51 15.97
CA LEU A 13 1.76 -10.16 14.82
C LEU A 13 1.92 -8.69 14.43
N GLY A 14 1.89 -7.77 15.39
CA GLY A 14 2.04 -6.33 15.15
C GLY A 14 3.34 -5.99 14.43
N ASN A 15 4.47 -6.52 14.89
CA ASN A 15 5.77 -6.28 14.25
C ASN A 15 5.87 -6.94 12.87
N SER A 16 5.37 -8.17 12.73
CA SER A 16 5.44 -8.91 11.45
C SER A 16 4.60 -8.24 10.37
N LEU A 17 3.35 -7.91 10.68
CA LEU A 17 2.44 -7.22 9.76
C LEU A 17 2.94 -5.83 9.40
N ARG A 18 3.48 -5.07 10.36
CA ARG A 18 4.09 -3.76 10.11
C ARG A 18 5.20 -3.83 9.07
N ARG A 19 6.06 -4.84 9.14
CA ARG A 19 7.14 -5.03 8.16
C ARG A 19 6.58 -5.27 6.77
N ILE A 20 5.65 -6.21 6.64
CA ILE A 20 5.07 -6.61 5.35
C ILE A 20 4.30 -5.46 4.71
N LEU A 21 3.48 -4.74 5.49
CA LEU A 21 2.73 -3.56 5.04
C LEU A 21 3.64 -2.50 4.39
N LEU A 22 4.85 -2.30 4.92
CA LEU A 22 5.79 -1.28 4.46
C LEU A 22 6.71 -1.74 3.32
N SER A 23 6.83 -3.05 3.06
CA SER A 23 7.84 -3.57 2.12
C SER A 23 7.31 -4.41 0.95
N SER A 24 6.18 -5.10 1.12
CA SER A 24 5.89 -6.28 0.30
C SER A 24 4.55 -6.24 -0.43
N LEU A 25 3.75 -5.20 -0.20
CA LEU A 25 2.49 -5.04 -0.92
C LEU A 25 2.74 -4.68 -2.39
N PRO A 26 1.92 -5.22 -3.31
CA PRO A 26 1.94 -4.82 -4.71
C PRO A 26 1.43 -3.39 -4.86
N GLY A 27 1.99 -2.66 -5.81
CA GLY A 27 1.50 -1.35 -6.21
C GLY A 27 2.04 -0.96 -7.59
N ALA A 28 1.78 0.28 -8.00
CA ALA A 28 2.18 0.82 -9.29
C ALA A 28 2.95 2.12 -9.10
N ALA A 29 3.96 2.34 -9.93
CA ALA A 29 4.82 3.52 -9.89
C ALA A 29 5.34 3.86 -11.28
N VAL A 30 5.76 5.13 -11.46
CA VAL A 30 6.47 5.57 -12.66
C VAL A 30 7.89 5.00 -12.64
N THR A 31 8.30 4.36 -13.73
CA THR A 31 9.66 3.80 -13.93
C THR A 31 10.51 4.68 -14.84
N GLY A 32 9.88 5.42 -15.75
CA GLY A 32 10.57 6.29 -16.69
C GLY A 32 9.72 7.47 -17.11
N ILE A 33 10.38 8.56 -17.48
CA ILE A 33 9.76 9.76 -18.03
C ILE A 33 10.53 10.27 -19.24
N GLN A 34 9.81 10.64 -20.28
CA GLN A 34 10.34 11.31 -21.45
C GLN A 34 9.62 12.66 -21.60
N ILE A 35 10.36 13.75 -21.54
CA ILE A 35 9.83 15.12 -21.69
C ILE A 35 10.37 15.70 -22.99
N ASP A 36 9.49 16.29 -23.80
CA ASP A 36 9.89 16.90 -25.07
C ASP A 36 10.92 18.01 -24.85
N GLY A 37 12.06 17.90 -25.54
CA GLY A 37 13.16 18.86 -25.45
C GLY A 37 14.11 18.68 -24.25
N VAL A 38 13.89 17.67 -23.40
CA VAL A 38 14.77 17.34 -22.27
C VAL A 38 15.61 16.12 -22.59
N LEU A 39 16.93 16.24 -22.46
CA LEU A 39 17.87 15.16 -22.74
C LEU A 39 18.41 14.47 -21.48
N HIS A 40 18.42 15.17 -20.35
CA HIS A 40 18.98 14.69 -19.08
C HIS A 40 18.28 15.36 -17.89
N GLU A 41 18.41 14.76 -16.72
CA GLU A 41 17.75 15.11 -15.45
C GLU A 41 18.19 16.46 -14.85
N PHE A 42 19.35 16.97 -15.25
CA PHE A 42 19.89 18.27 -14.80
C PHE A 42 19.47 19.45 -15.68
N ALA A 43 18.60 19.23 -16.66
CA ALA A 43 18.17 20.29 -17.57
C ALA A 43 17.09 21.18 -16.93
N THR A 44 16.88 22.33 -17.56
CA THR A 44 15.73 23.21 -17.28
C THR A 44 14.73 23.08 -18.42
N ILE A 45 13.43 23.27 -18.13
CA ILE A 45 12.38 23.22 -19.12
C ILE A 45 11.91 24.66 -19.40
N PRO A 46 12.03 25.17 -20.64
CA PRO A 46 11.61 26.52 -20.97
C PRO A 46 10.16 26.80 -20.57
N GLY A 47 9.94 27.87 -19.80
CA GLY A 47 8.62 28.28 -19.35
C GLY A 47 8.05 27.51 -18.15
N VAL A 48 8.75 26.50 -17.63
CA VAL A 48 8.38 25.81 -16.39
C VAL A 48 9.15 26.42 -15.21
N ARG A 49 8.47 26.58 -14.08
CA ARG A 49 9.06 27.18 -12.87
C ARG A 49 10.06 26.25 -12.19
N GLU A 50 9.77 24.95 -12.17
CA GLU A 50 10.60 23.89 -11.62
C GLU A 50 11.64 23.39 -12.63
N ASP A 51 12.78 22.89 -12.13
CA ASP A 51 13.73 22.14 -12.96
C ASP A 51 13.29 20.67 -13.14
N VAL A 52 13.96 19.94 -14.04
CA VAL A 52 13.62 18.55 -14.34
C VAL A 52 13.74 17.65 -13.11
N THR A 53 14.72 17.89 -12.22
CA THR A 53 14.91 17.10 -11.01
C THR A 53 13.73 17.26 -10.05
N GLN A 54 13.25 18.49 -9.86
CA GLN A 54 12.09 18.79 -9.02
C GLN A 54 10.80 18.22 -9.62
N VAL A 55 10.64 18.27 -10.95
CA VAL A 55 9.53 17.61 -11.65
C VAL A 55 9.55 16.10 -11.41
N ILE A 56 10.71 15.45 -11.59
CA ILE A 56 10.87 14.01 -11.32
C ILE A 56 10.52 13.69 -9.86
N LEU A 57 10.98 14.51 -8.90
CA LEU A 57 10.68 14.32 -7.48
C LEU A 57 9.18 14.41 -7.19
N ASN A 58 8.49 15.36 -7.81
CA ASN A 58 7.05 15.51 -7.65
C ASN A 58 6.29 14.32 -8.28
N ILE A 59 6.75 13.82 -9.43
CA ILE A 59 6.16 12.65 -10.11
C ILE A 59 6.30 11.38 -9.27
N LYS A 60 7.39 11.21 -8.52
CA LYS A 60 7.53 10.09 -7.56
C LYS A 60 6.46 10.11 -6.46
N GLY A 61 5.81 11.25 -6.21
CA GLY A 61 4.71 11.40 -5.26
C GLY A 61 3.33 10.99 -5.80
N LEU A 62 3.23 10.54 -7.05
CA LEU A 62 1.95 10.09 -7.63
C LEU A 62 1.47 8.81 -6.96
N ALA A 63 0.21 8.80 -6.54
CA ALA A 63 -0.47 7.64 -5.97
C ALA A 63 -1.27 6.92 -7.07
N ILE A 64 -0.59 6.00 -7.75
CA ILE A 64 -1.08 5.32 -8.95
C ILE A 64 -1.65 3.94 -8.61
N LYS A 65 -2.85 3.66 -9.11
CA LYS A 65 -3.49 2.34 -9.09
C LYS A 65 -3.54 1.81 -10.53
N SER A 66 -2.95 0.64 -10.75
CA SER A 66 -3.04 -0.08 -12.03
C SER A 66 -4.01 -1.24 -11.90
N TYR A 67 -4.89 -1.39 -12.88
CA TYR A 67 -5.83 -2.51 -13.01
C TYR A 67 -5.29 -3.65 -13.88
N VAL A 68 -4.13 -3.44 -14.51
CA VAL A 68 -3.44 -4.42 -15.37
C VAL A 68 -2.03 -4.68 -14.86
N GLU A 69 -1.53 -5.88 -15.13
CA GLU A 69 -0.13 -6.23 -14.89
C GLU A 69 0.74 -5.74 -16.05
N GLY A 70 1.94 -5.24 -15.72
CA GLY A 70 2.96 -4.84 -16.68
C GLY A 70 2.99 -3.36 -16.97
N GLU A 71 3.64 -3.02 -18.09
CA GLU A 71 3.98 -1.65 -18.46
C GLU A 71 2.83 -0.94 -19.19
N LYS A 72 2.51 0.27 -18.74
CA LYS A 72 1.55 1.18 -19.36
C LYS A 72 2.16 2.56 -19.53
N ASN A 73 1.75 3.24 -20.60
CA ASN A 73 2.15 4.62 -20.84
C ASN A 73 1.00 5.56 -20.51
N ILE A 74 1.31 6.65 -19.81
CA ILE A 74 0.42 7.77 -19.52
C ILE A 74 1.06 9.04 -20.09
N GLU A 75 0.24 10.03 -20.39
CA GLU A 75 0.68 11.22 -21.13
C GLU A 75 0.29 12.50 -20.39
N LEU A 76 1.02 13.57 -20.66
CA LEU A 76 0.75 14.91 -20.17
C LEU A 76 0.93 15.87 -21.34
N ASP A 77 -0.11 16.62 -21.69
CA ASP A 77 -0.10 17.63 -22.75
C ASP A 77 -0.77 18.90 -22.22
N ILE A 78 0.04 19.88 -21.82
CA ILE A 78 -0.43 21.10 -21.15
C ILE A 78 0.10 22.34 -21.86
N THR A 79 -0.77 23.35 -21.98
CA THR A 79 -0.43 24.70 -22.44
C THR A 79 -0.67 25.70 -21.31
N GLY A 80 0.32 26.56 -21.05
CA GLY A 80 0.27 27.56 -20.00
C GLY A 80 -0.50 28.84 -20.37
N PRO A 81 -0.80 29.71 -19.39
CA PRO A 81 -0.36 29.61 -17.99
C PRO A 81 -1.23 28.64 -17.18
N ALA A 82 -0.61 27.71 -16.47
CA ALA A 82 -1.32 26.71 -15.66
C ALA A 82 -0.49 26.21 -14.48
N VAL A 83 -1.16 25.91 -13.37
CA VAL A 83 -0.62 25.08 -12.29
C VAL A 83 -0.99 23.65 -12.63
N VAL A 84 0.02 22.80 -12.86
CA VAL A 84 -0.17 21.42 -13.29
C VAL A 84 -0.19 20.50 -12.07
N THR A 85 -1.25 19.70 -12.01
CA THR A 85 -1.51 18.73 -10.96
C THR A 85 -1.58 17.32 -11.54
N ALA A 86 -1.58 16.33 -10.66
CA ALA A 86 -1.72 14.93 -11.04
C ALA A 86 -3.04 14.62 -11.77
N GLY A 87 -4.09 15.42 -11.54
CA GLY A 87 -5.37 15.32 -12.24
C GLY A 87 -5.33 15.75 -13.71
N ASP A 88 -4.28 16.44 -14.13
CA ASP A 88 -4.08 16.88 -15.53
C ASP A 88 -3.42 15.80 -16.40
N ILE A 89 -2.97 14.70 -15.80
CA ILE A 89 -2.37 13.56 -16.50
C ILE A 89 -3.47 12.81 -17.26
N LEU A 90 -3.20 12.54 -18.54
CA LEU A 90 -4.03 11.74 -19.41
C LEU A 90 -3.76 10.27 -19.18
N THR A 91 -4.75 9.58 -18.61
CA THR A 91 -4.75 8.13 -18.39
C THR A 91 -5.92 7.47 -19.12
N ASP A 92 -5.83 6.15 -19.31
CA ASP A 92 -6.94 5.34 -19.79
C ASP A 92 -7.65 4.63 -18.62
N SER A 93 -8.55 3.68 -18.92
CA SER A 93 -9.30 2.91 -17.92
C SER A 93 -8.42 1.99 -17.06
N ASP A 94 -7.19 1.72 -17.48
CA ASP A 94 -6.33 0.74 -16.83
C ASP A 94 -5.49 1.38 -15.72
N ILE A 95 -5.32 2.71 -15.76
CA ILE A 95 -4.55 3.49 -14.78
C ILE A 95 -5.43 4.56 -14.13
N GLU A 96 -5.46 4.55 -12.81
CA GLU A 96 -6.13 5.55 -11.99
C GLU A 96 -5.13 6.28 -11.08
N ILE A 97 -5.22 7.61 -11.06
CA ILE A 97 -4.47 8.46 -10.16
C ILE A 97 -5.39 8.93 -9.04
N THR A 98 -5.06 8.54 -7.82
CA THR A 98 -5.93 8.76 -6.64
C THR A 98 -5.74 10.15 -6.04
N ASN A 99 -4.52 10.67 -6.00
CA ASN A 99 -4.18 12.00 -5.47
C ASN A 99 -4.20 13.09 -6.54
N LYS A 100 -5.37 13.36 -7.13
CA LYS A 100 -5.52 14.27 -8.29
C LYS A 100 -5.07 15.72 -8.03
N ASP A 101 -5.09 16.16 -6.78
CA ASP A 101 -4.69 17.51 -6.35
C ASP A 101 -3.17 17.66 -6.13
N HIS A 102 -2.40 16.58 -6.27
CA HIS A 102 -0.96 16.57 -6.07
C HIS A 102 -0.25 17.48 -7.08
N TYR A 103 0.56 18.41 -6.58
CA TYR A 103 1.28 19.38 -7.39
C TYR A 103 2.43 18.74 -8.18
N LEU A 104 2.52 19.03 -9.48
CA LEU A 104 3.64 18.58 -10.33
C LEU A 104 4.58 19.73 -10.67
N PHE A 105 4.08 20.79 -11.31
CA PHE A 105 4.88 21.96 -11.68
C PHE A 105 3.97 23.12 -12.14
N THR A 106 4.55 24.29 -12.39
CA THR A 106 3.83 25.45 -12.94
C THR A 106 4.43 25.84 -14.28
N ILE A 107 3.58 26.07 -15.29
CA ILE A 107 3.98 26.52 -16.62
C ILE A 107 3.49 27.95 -16.90
N ALA A 108 4.35 28.76 -17.49
CA ALA A 108 4.10 30.16 -17.85
C ALA A 108 3.30 30.29 -19.15
N GLU A 109 2.73 31.48 -19.37
CA GLU A 109 1.99 31.80 -20.59
C GLU A 109 2.85 31.64 -21.86
N GLY A 110 2.23 31.17 -22.94
CA GLY A 110 2.89 31.00 -24.24
C GLY A 110 3.82 29.79 -24.35
N HIS A 111 3.87 28.93 -23.33
CA HIS A 111 4.65 27.69 -23.34
C HIS A 111 3.73 26.46 -23.26
N SER A 112 4.20 25.36 -23.84
CA SER A 112 3.53 24.05 -23.76
C SER A 112 4.53 22.98 -23.37
N LEU A 113 4.08 21.98 -22.62
CA LEU A 113 4.88 20.83 -22.24
C LEU A 113 4.17 19.56 -22.63
N LYS A 114 4.91 18.67 -23.30
CA LYS A 114 4.49 17.29 -23.57
C LYS A 114 5.44 16.34 -22.88
N ALA A 115 4.88 15.39 -22.17
CA ALA A 115 5.63 14.33 -21.52
C ALA A 115 4.88 13.00 -21.61
N LYS A 116 5.66 11.93 -21.69
CA LYS A 116 5.20 10.56 -21.62
C LYS A 116 5.85 9.90 -20.42
N MET A 117 5.05 9.23 -19.60
CA MET A 117 5.53 8.51 -18.41
C MET A 117 5.18 7.05 -18.56
N THR A 118 6.11 6.20 -18.15
CA THR A 118 5.97 4.76 -18.12
C THR A 118 5.61 4.35 -16.70
N VAL A 119 4.45 3.72 -16.51
CA VAL A 119 3.99 3.14 -15.26
C VAL A 119 4.18 1.64 -15.32
N ASN A 120 4.69 1.04 -14.26
CA ASN A 120 4.76 -0.40 -14.10
C ASN A 120 4.18 -0.82 -12.75
N THR A 121 3.82 -2.09 -12.64
CA THR A 121 3.44 -2.74 -11.38
C THR A 121 4.64 -3.44 -10.77
N GLY A 122 4.79 -3.34 -9.45
CA GLY A 122 5.94 -3.89 -8.75
C GLY A 122 5.70 -4.01 -7.25
N ARG A 123 6.78 -4.20 -6.50
CA ARG A 123 6.78 -4.30 -5.03
C ARG A 123 7.97 -3.57 -4.45
N GLY A 124 7.77 -2.94 -3.29
CA GLY A 124 8.84 -2.26 -2.57
C GLY A 124 9.42 -1.08 -3.34
N TYR A 125 10.75 -1.05 -3.43
CA TYR A 125 11.50 0.05 -4.04
C TYR A 125 12.45 -0.50 -5.10
N VAL A 126 12.48 0.16 -6.26
CA VAL A 126 13.45 -0.13 -7.32
C VAL A 126 14.20 1.15 -7.66
N PRO A 127 15.54 1.17 -7.56
CA PRO A 127 16.32 2.36 -7.87
C PRO A 127 16.30 2.66 -9.37
N ALA A 128 16.50 3.92 -9.75
CA ALA A 128 16.49 4.37 -11.14
C ALA A 128 17.49 3.60 -12.03
N ASP A 129 18.64 3.18 -11.48
CA ASP A 129 19.65 2.41 -12.21
C ASP A 129 19.13 1.05 -12.70
N GLU A 130 18.23 0.40 -11.94
CA GLU A 130 17.62 -0.87 -12.33
C GLU A 130 16.46 -0.70 -13.32
N ASN A 131 15.90 0.51 -13.42
CA ASN A 131 14.85 0.85 -14.39
C ASN A 131 15.41 1.27 -15.76
N LYS A 132 16.74 1.32 -15.93
CA LYS A 132 17.38 1.64 -17.21
C LYS A 132 17.11 0.53 -18.21
N VAL A 133 16.65 0.91 -19.40
CA VAL A 133 16.40 0.00 -20.51
C VAL A 133 17.59 0.06 -21.48
N ASP A 134 18.12 -1.10 -21.84
CA ASP A 134 19.13 -1.21 -22.90
C ASP A 134 18.52 -0.73 -24.24
N ASP A 135 19.23 0.13 -24.97
CA ASP A 135 18.75 0.82 -26.17
C ASP A 135 17.57 1.78 -25.96
N ALA A 136 17.43 2.35 -24.76
CA ALA A 136 16.46 3.41 -24.49
C ALA A 136 16.59 4.59 -25.47
N PRO A 137 15.48 5.17 -25.93
CA PRO A 137 15.51 6.38 -26.75
C PRO A 137 16.16 7.53 -25.98
N ILE A 138 16.87 8.38 -26.71
CA ILE A 138 17.49 9.58 -26.12
C ILE A 138 16.41 10.44 -25.47
N GLY A 139 16.63 10.85 -24.21
CA GLY A 139 15.70 11.65 -23.43
C GLY A 139 14.74 10.84 -22.55
N LEU A 140 14.79 9.50 -22.56
CA LEU A 140 14.14 8.69 -21.52
C LEU A 140 14.95 8.76 -20.22
N LEU A 141 14.36 9.33 -19.18
CA LEU A 141 14.93 9.46 -17.85
C LEU A 141 14.37 8.34 -16.98
N ALA A 142 15.23 7.46 -16.48
CA ALA A 142 14.84 6.45 -15.50
C ALA A 142 14.58 7.10 -14.13
N VAL A 143 13.56 6.64 -13.43
CA VAL A 143 13.09 7.22 -12.17
C VAL A 143 13.06 6.14 -11.11
N ASP A 144 13.44 6.46 -9.86
CA ASP A 144 13.25 5.52 -8.75
C ASP A 144 11.76 5.24 -8.51
N SER A 145 11.40 3.97 -8.48
CA SER A 145 10.02 3.52 -8.38
C SER A 145 9.69 3.09 -6.96
N ILE A 146 8.71 3.76 -6.34
CA ILE A 146 8.18 3.44 -5.02
C ILE A 146 6.82 2.79 -5.21
N TYR A 147 6.78 1.45 -5.15
CA TYR A 147 5.54 0.70 -5.34
C TYR A 147 4.73 0.54 -4.04
N THR A 148 5.29 0.89 -2.89
CA THR A 148 4.63 0.71 -1.59
C THR A 148 3.44 1.66 -1.43
N PRO A 149 2.20 1.15 -1.28
CA PRO A 149 1.01 2.00 -1.15
C PRO A 149 0.73 2.46 0.30
N VAL A 150 1.51 1.98 1.27
CA VAL A 150 1.38 2.29 2.70
C VAL A 150 2.46 3.29 3.13
N ASN A 151 2.05 4.45 3.62
CA ASN A 151 2.95 5.53 4.05
C ASN A 151 3.41 5.34 5.50
N LYS A 152 2.51 4.88 6.37
CA LYS A 152 2.79 4.77 7.81
C LYS A 152 2.01 3.63 8.44
N VAL A 153 2.70 2.92 9.34
CA VAL A 153 2.09 1.90 10.19
C VAL A 153 2.60 2.03 11.62
N ASN A 154 1.66 2.17 12.53
CA ASN A 154 1.87 2.12 13.98
C ASN A 154 1.07 0.96 14.56
N TYR A 155 1.54 0.42 15.68
CA TYR A 155 0.76 -0.54 16.46
C TYR A 155 0.95 -0.32 17.95
N GLN A 156 -0.08 -0.69 18.71
CA GLN A 156 -0.07 -0.70 20.16
C GLN A 156 -0.61 -2.04 20.64
N VAL A 157 0.05 -2.59 21.66
CA VAL A 157 -0.36 -3.82 22.34
C VAL A 157 -0.76 -3.47 23.75
N GLU A 158 -1.96 -3.88 24.14
CA GLU A 158 -2.52 -3.66 25.46
C GLU A 158 -3.00 -4.99 26.06
N PRO A 159 -2.96 -5.18 27.39
CA PRO A 159 -3.58 -6.35 28.01
C PRO A 159 -5.10 -6.38 27.77
N ALA A 160 -5.63 -7.52 27.37
CA ALA A 160 -7.05 -7.80 27.24
C ALA A 160 -7.53 -8.85 28.25
N ARG A 161 -8.78 -8.70 28.67
CA ARG A 161 -9.52 -9.66 29.49
C ARG A 161 -10.72 -10.15 28.70
N VAL A 162 -10.93 -11.46 28.68
CA VAL A 162 -12.12 -12.08 28.05
C VAL A 162 -12.91 -12.78 29.13
N GLY A 163 -14.10 -12.25 29.44
CA GLY A 163 -14.89 -12.69 30.58
C GLY A 163 -14.12 -12.53 31.90
N GLY A 164 -13.84 -13.65 32.58
CA GLY A 164 -13.06 -13.70 33.82
C GLY A 164 -11.59 -14.11 33.66
N GLN A 165 -11.13 -14.40 32.44
CA GLN A 165 -9.75 -14.82 32.18
C GLN A 165 -8.88 -13.65 31.76
N ASP A 166 -7.81 -13.44 32.51
CA ASP A 166 -6.71 -12.52 32.20
C ASP A 166 -5.64 -13.20 31.36
N GLY A 167 -4.82 -12.41 30.66
CA GLY A 167 -3.65 -12.91 29.94
C GLY A 167 -3.82 -13.00 28.42
N PHE A 168 -4.74 -12.21 27.85
CA PHE A 168 -4.79 -11.99 26.41
C PHE A 168 -4.15 -10.64 26.05
N ASP A 169 -3.75 -10.51 24.80
CA ASP A 169 -3.30 -9.27 24.20
C ASP A 169 -4.41 -8.70 23.28
N LYS A 170 -4.51 -7.37 23.26
CA LYS A 170 -5.23 -6.58 22.28
C LYS A 170 -4.23 -5.89 21.38
N LEU A 171 -4.38 -6.07 20.07
CA LEU A 171 -3.56 -5.40 19.06
C LEU A 171 -4.37 -4.31 18.34
N THR A 172 -3.92 -3.07 18.47
CA THR A 172 -4.44 -1.93 17.72
C THR A 172 -3.43 -1.53 16.66
N LEU A 173 -3.83 -1.53 15.39
CA LEU A 173 -3.04 -1.11 14.24
C LEU A 173 -3.60 0.20 13.69
N GLU A 174 -2.73 1.17 13.45
CA GLU A 174 -3.04 2.41 12.74
C GLU A 174 -2.25 2.38 11.42
N ILE A 175 -2.98 2.37 10.30
CA ILE A 175 -2.43 2.22 8.95
C ILE A 175 -2.85 3.43 8.13
N VAL A 176 -1.89 4.10 7.50
CA VAL A 176 -2.12 5.24 6.60
C VAL A 176 -1.62 4.86 5.22
N THR A 177 -2.53 4.78 4.25
CA THR A 177 -2.23 4.51 2.84
C THR A 177 -2.21 5.82 2.03
N ASN A 178 -1.73 5.75 0.79
CA ASN A 178 -1.78 6.86 -0.17
C ASN A 178 -3.10 6.91 -0.97
N GLY A 179 -4.07 6.04 -0.65
CA GLY A 179 -5.37 5.96 -1.32
C GLY A 179 -5.48 4.95 -2.46
N THR A 180 -4.38 4.31 -2.89
CA THR A 180 -4.44 3.29 -3.97
C THR A 180 -4.94 1.94 -3.49
N ILE A 181 -4.89 1.70 -2.18
CA ILE A 181 -5.41 0.52 -1.50
C ILE A 181 -6.10 0.92 -0.20
N ASP A 182 -7.19 0.25 0.12
CA ASP A 182 -7.87 0.43 1.40
C ASP A 182 -7.05 -0.19 2.54
N PRO A 183 -6.99 0.43 3.74
CA PRO A 183 -6.22 -0.10 4.86
C PRO A 183 -6.58 -1.54 5.26
N GLU A 184 -7.86 -1.90 5.15
CA GLU A 184 -8.35 -3.25 5.46
C GLU A 184 -7.88 -4.29 4.44
N GLU A 185 -7.91 -3.94 3.15
CA GLU A 185 -7.37 -4.77 2.07
C GLU A 185 -5.85 -4.93 2.20
N ALA A 186 -5.14 -3.84 2.49
CA ALA A 186 -3.69 -3.85 2.72
C ALA A 186 -3.30 -4.78 3.88
N LEU A 187 -4.05 -4.73 4.98
CA LEU A 187 -3.84 -5.61 6.13
C LEU A 187 -4.10 -7.08 5.78
N SER A 188 -5.19 -7.35 5.06
CA SER A 188 -5.58 -8.69 4.64
C SER A 188 -4.55 -9.32 3.68
N LEU A 189 -4.08 -8.55 2.68
CA LEU A 189 -2.99 -8.97 1.80
C LEU A 189 -1.70 -9.21 2.56
N SER A 190 -1.37 -8.37 3.54
CA SER A 190 -0.18 -8.55 4.37
C SER A 190 -0.24 -9.83 5.21
N ALA A 191 -1.41 -10.15 5.77
CA ALA A 191 -1.64 -11.40 6.48
C ALA A 191 -1.48 -12.61 5.54
N LYS A 192 -2.05 -12.54 4.32
CA LYS A 192 -1.88 -13.58 3.31
C LYS A 192 -0.41 -13.80 2.94
N ILE A 193 0.36 -12.73 2.72
CA ILE A 193 1.80 -12.83 2.43
C ILE A 193 2.52 -13.52 3.60
N LEU A 194 2.18 -13.19 4.85
CA LEU A 194 2.76 -13.83 6.03
C LEU A 194 2.45 -15.33 6.07
N THR A 195 1.18 -15.71 5.87
CA THR A 195 0.77 -17.12 5.88
C THR A 195 1.44 -17.92 4.78
N ASP A 196 1.56 -17.35 3.58
CA ASP A 196 2.22 -18.00 2.44
C ASP A 196 3.70 -18.30 2.75
N HIS A 197 4.41 -17.38 3.42
CA HIS A 197 5.78 -17.64 3.86
C HIS A 197 5.86 -18.67 4.99
N LEU A 198 4.93 -18.62 5.96
CA LEU A 198 4.89 -19.59 7.06
C LEU A 198 4.57 -21.01 6.58
N SER A 199 3.79 -21.15 5.51
CA SER A 199 3.43 -22.46 4.93
C SER A 199 4.66 -23.28 4.54
N LEU A 200 5.74 -22.63 4.11
CA LEU A 200 7.01 -23.29 3.78
C LEU A 200 7.63 -24.01 4.97
N PHE A 201 7.44 -23.49 6.18
CA PHE A 201 7.93 -24.10 7.42
C PHE A 201 7.00 -25.20 7.92
N VAL A 202 5.68 -25.01 7.79
CA VAL A 202 4.68 -26.03 8.15
C VAL A 202 4.89 -27.31 7.32
N ASN A 203 5.23 -27.15 6.04
CA ASN A 203 5.45 -28.27 5.12
C ASN A 203 6.75 -29.06 5.36
N LEU A 204 7.58 -28.66 6.33
CA LEU A 204 8.77 -29.43 6.70
C LEU A 204 8.44 -30.70 7.50
N SER A 205 7.22 -30.83 8.05
CA SER A 205 6.82 -31.97 8.87
C SER A 205 5.36 -32.35 8.67
N GLU A 206 5.11 -33.60 8.29
CA GLU A 206 3.75 -34.17 8.23
C GLU A 206 3.06 -34.18 9.61
N VAL A 207 3.85 -34.24 10.69
CA VAL A 207 3.35 -34.12 12.07
C VAL A 207 2.85 -32.70 12.35
N ALA A 208 3.54 -31.67 11.86
CA ALA A 208 3.10 -30.29 12.01
C ALA A 208 1.85 -29.98 11.18
N GLN A 209 1.71 -30.59 10.01
CA GLN A 209 0.52 -30.44 9.16
C GLN A 209 -0.75 -31.05 9.76
N SER A 210 -0.61 -32.07 10.60
CA SER A 210 -1.71 -32.81 11.22
C SER A 210 -1.97 -32.44 12.69
N ALA A 211 -1.17 -31.51 13.24
CA ALA A 211 -1.31 -31.08 14.62
C ALA A 211 -2.29 -29.91 14.75
N ASP A 212 -3.41 -30.14 15.44
CA ASP A 212 -4.29 -29.08 15.92
C ASP A 212 -3.67 -28.45 17.19
N ILE A 213 -2.83 -27.44 16.98
CA ILE A 213 -2.14 -26.72 18.06
C ILE A 213 -2.98 -25.55 18.56
N MET A 214 -3.82 -24.94 17.70
CA MET A 214 -4.76 -23.92 18.13
C MET A 214 -5.91 -24.60 18.87
N VAL A 215 -6.08 -24.27 20.15
CA VAL A 215 -7.30 -24.60 20.87
C VAL A 215 -8.44 -23.88 20.16
N GLU A 216 -9.35 -24.61 19.51
CA GLU A 216 -10.62 -24.04 19.06
C GLU A 216 -11.24 -23.31 20.25
N LYS A 217 -11.25 -21.99 20.19
CA LYS A 217 -12.08 -21.22 21.10
C LYS A 217 -13.47 -21.26 20.52
N ASP A 218 -14.38 -21.91 21.26
CA ASP A 218 -15.80 -21.63 21.17
C ASP A 218 -15.98 -20.12 21.04
N GLU A 219 -16.45 -19.66 19.88
CA GLU A 219 -17.02 -18.33 19.77
C GLU A 219 -18.21 -18.30 20.74
N VAL A 220 -17.98 -17.84 21.96
CA VAL A 220 -19.06 -17.39 22.83
C VAL A 220 -19.55 -16.08 22.24
N SER A 221 -20.24 -16.16 21.11
CA SER A 221 -21.03 -15.05 20.60
C SER A 221 -22.07 -14.74 21.67
N PRO A 222 -22.13 -13.50 22.19
CA PRO A 222 -23.15 -13.11 23.15
C PRO A 222 -24.57 -13.29 22.58
N GLU A 223 -24.73 -13.32 21.26
CA GLU A 223 -26.00 -13.59 20.57
C GLU A 223 -26.55 -14.98 20.88
N LYS A 224 -25.71 -16.02 20.97
CA LYS A 224 -26.15 -17.38 21.33
C LYS A 224 -26.65 -17.49 22.78
N THR A 225 -26.38 -16.51 23.63
CA THR A 225 -26.88 -16.46 25.01
C THR A 225 -28.26 -15.81 25.09
N LEU A 226 -28.59 -14.94 24.13
CA LEU A 226 -29.88 -14.23 24.04
C LEU A 226 -31.01 -15.13 23.49
N ASP A 227 -30.68 -16.12 22.67
CA ASP A 227 -31.64 -17.07 22.09
C ASP A 227 -31.93 -18.30 22.97
N LYS A 228 -31.29 -18.40 24.14
CA LYS A 228 -31.58 -19.50 25.08
C LYS A 228 -32.86 -19.20 25.87
N PRO A 229 -33.79 -20.17 25.98
CA PRO A 229 -34.95 -20.01 26.85
C PRO A 229 -34.49 -19.79 28.30
N ILE A 230 -35.23 -18.96 29.04
CA ILE A 230 -34.90 -18.53 30.41
C ILE A 230 -34.64 -19.72 31.37
N GLU A 231 -35.23 -20.87 31.07
CA GLU A 231 -35.11 -22.12 31.84
C GLU A 231 -33.71 -22.77 31.75
N GLU A 232 -32.92 -22.44 30.73
CA GLU A 232 -31.52 -22.91 30.56
C GLU A 232 -30.49 -21.89 31.08
N LEU A 233 -30.94 -20.69 31.45
CA LEU A 233 -30.12 -19.75 32.17
C LEU A 233 -30.21 -20.15 33.65
N ASP A 234 -29.10 -20.59 34.25
CA ASP A 234 -28.95 -20.95 35.68
C ASP A 234 -29.13 -19.72 36.61
N LEU A 235 -30.22 -19.00 36.44
CA LEU A 235 -30.59 -17.81 37.20
C LEU A 235 -31.13 -18.27 38.55
N SER A 236 -30.38 -17.99 39.60
CA SER A 236 -30.83 -18.28 40.97
C SER A 236 -32.09 -17.47 41.28
N VAL A 237 -33.14 -18.14 41.75
CA VAL A 237 -34.44 -17.53 42.07
C VAL A 237 -34.34 -16.70 43.35
N ARG A 238 -33.78 -15.48 43.27
CA ARG A 238 -33.97 -14.43 44.27
C ARG A 238 -34.07 -13.07 43.59
N SER A 239 -35.32 -12.62 43.48
CA SER A 239 -35.70 -11.22 43.30
C SER A 239 -35.31 -10.37 44.50
#